data_AF-A0A5I1MQ25-F1
#
_entry.id   AF-A0A5I1MQ25-F1
#
_cell.length_a   1.000
_cell.length_b   1.000
_cell.length_c   1.000
_cell.angle_alpha   90.00
_cell.angle_beta   90.00
_cell.angle_gamma   90.00
#
_symmetry.space_group_name_H-M   'P 1'
#
loop_
_entity.id
_entity.type
_entity.pdbx_description
1 polymer ?
#
loop_
_entity_poly.entity_id
_entity_poly.type
_entity_poly.pdbx_seq_one_letter_code
_entity_poly.pdbx_strand_id
1 'polypeptide(L)'
;MRKFLLVAGVAALMAGCGEESDFENAINEKISKDGVCYGFSKENNAKVFDDFKLGTPVRVNIYSKDDEDPILIGLKNSGLLNISYEQEMFKRVAILETTDKGRKTNFWDRNNGTCIGHRTVVEITNWTEPSDNNGQKVTQVLYAWKLSGIPGWVDKQAFIAAGINGIDKPKESEIILVKTQKGWKARGL
;
A
#
# COMPACT_ATOMS: atom_id res chain seq x y z
N MET A 1 -48.19 25.39 -43.40
CA MET A 1 -46.79 25.85 -43.39
C MET A 1 -46.13 25.37 -42.10
N ARG A 2 -45.11 24.52 -42.24
CA ARG A 2 -44.26 23.98 -41.16
C ARG A 2 -43.51 25.10 -40.45
N LYS A 3 -43.45 25.08 -39.11
CA LYS A 3 -42.26 25.49 -38.31
C LYS A 3 -42.28 24.74 -36.97
N PHE A 4 -41.69 23.55 -36.93
CA PHE A 4 -41.24 22.94 -35.69
C PHE A 4 -39.89 23.59 -35.34
N LEU A 5 -39.84 24.36 -34.26
CA LEU A 5 -38.59 24.86 -33.68
C LEU A 5 -37.92 23.69 -32.94
N LEU A 6 -36.90 23.13 -33.57
CA LEU A 6 -35.91 22.26 -32.94
C LEU A 6 -35.11 23.11 -31.94
N VAL A 7 -35.35 22.91 -30.64
CA VAL A 7 -34.39 23.35 -29.61
C VAL A 7 -33.31 22.28 -29.55
N ALA A 8 -32.17 22.59 -30.16
CA ALA A 8 -30.97 21.78 -30.08
C ALA A 8 -30.48 21.75 -28.62
N GLY A 9 -30.29 20.55 -28.09
CA GLY A 9 -29.70 20.33 -26.78
C GLY A 9 -28.23 20.75 -26.75
N VAL A 10 -27.84 21.48 -25.72
CA VAL A 10 -26.45 21.55 -25.28
C VAL A 10 -26.31 20.50 -24.18
N ALA A 11 -25.98 19.28 -24.57
CA ALA A 11 -25.34 18.37 -23.64
C ALA A 11 -23.92 18.91 -23.44
N ALA A 12 -23.65 19.50 -22.29
CA ALA A 12 -22.29 19.75 -21.85
C ALA A 12 -21.60 18.37 -21.76
N LEU A 13 -20.76 18.07 -22.76
CA LEU A 13 -19.86 16.92 -22.71
C LEU A 13 -18.88 17.21 -21.58
N MET A 14 -19.07 16.59 -20.43
CA MET A 14 -17.98 16.41 -19.47
C MET A 14 -16.92 15.56 -20.17
N ALA A 15 -15.96 16.21 -20.81
CA ALA A 15 -14.81 15.57 -21.46
C ALA A 15 -13.80 14.98 -20.45
N GLY A 16 -14.26 14.62 -19.24
CA GLY A 16 -13.41 14.23 -18.11
C GLY A 16 -13.24 12.72 -17.92
N CYS A 17 -14.13 11.87 -18.45
CA CYS A 17 -14.06 10.43 -18.16
C CYS A 17 -12.84 9.72 -18.79
N GLY A 18 -12.24 10.30 -19.83
CA GLY A 18 -11.04 9.73 -20.46
C GLY A 18 -9.77 9.95 -19.64
N GLU A 19 -9.57 11.17 -19.15
CA GLU A 19 -8.36 11.53 -18.39
C GLU A 19 -8.35 10.87 -17.01
N GLU A 20 -9.49 10.77 -16.36
CA GLU A 20 -9.62 10.16 -15.04
C GLU A 20 -9.19 8.67 -15.05
N SER A 21 -9.68 7.91 -16.03
CA SER A 21 -9.30 6.50 -16.20
C SER A 21 -7.83 6.33 -16.56
N ASP A 22 -7.27 7.21 -17.40
CA ASP A 22 -5.85 7.20 -17.71
C ASP A 22 -4.98 7.48 -16.46
N PHE A 23 -5.41 8.39 -15.60
CA PHE A 23 -4.73 8.67 -14.33
C PHE A 23 -4.80 7.48 -13.38
N GLU A 24 -5.99 6.90 -13.19
CA GLU A 24 -6.18 5.72 -12.36
C GLU A 24 -5.24 4.58 -12.81
N ASN A 25 -5.19 4.30 -14.11
CA ASN A 25 -4.32 3.29 -14.68
C ASN A 25 -2.83 3.59 -14.41
N ALA A 26 -2.39 4.83 -14.69
CA ALA A 26 -1.01 5.24 -14.49
C ALA A 26 -0.56 5.17 -13.01
N ILE A 27 -1.48 5.47 -12.09
CA ILE A 27 -1.23 5.41 -10.64
C ILE A 27 -1.20 3.95 -10.19
N ASN A 28 -2.18 3.13 -10.58
CA ASN A 28 -2.23 1.71 -10.23
C ASN A 28 -0.99 0.97 -10.74
N GLU A 29 -0.51 1.24 -11.96
CA GLU A 29 0.76 0.70 -12.46
C GLU A 29 1.97 0.97 -11.55
N LYS A 30 1.91 2.00 -10.71
CA LYS A 30 2.94 2.34 -9.73
C LYS A 30 2.65 1.74 -8.37
N ILE A 31 1.45 1.93 -7.83
CA ILE A 31 1.14 1.62 -6.44
C ILE A 31 0.68 0.18 -6.20
N SER A 32 0.24 -0.53 -7.24
CA SER A 32 -0.23 -1.91 -7.13
C SER A 32 0.89 -2.95 -7.25
N LYS A 33 2.08 -2.55 -7.73
CA LYS A 33 3.21 -3.46 -7.95
C LYS A 33 3.86 -3.92 -6.64
N ASP A 34 4.01 -2.98 -5.71
CA ASP A 34 4.66 -3.25 -4.43
C ASP A 34 3.60 -3.52 -3.37
N GLY A 35 3.68 -4.70 -2.76
CA GLY A 35 2.85 -5.03 -1.60
C GLY A 35 3.21 -4.16 -0.40
N VAL A 36 2.24 -3.95 0.49
CA VAL A 36 2.51 -3.42 1.83
C VAL A 36 3.03 -4.59 2.66
N CYS A 37 4.35 -4.66 2.78
CA CYS A 37 5.05 -5.81 3.33
C CYS A 37 6.06 -5.41 4.41
N TYR A 38 6.29 -6.34 5.34
CA TYR A 38 7.44 -6.35 6.23
C TYR A 38 8.22 -7.63 6.02
N GLY A 39 9.53 -7.51 5.82
CA GLY A 39 10.40 -8.64 5.58
C GLY A 39 11.86 -8.23 5.59
N PHE A 40 12.71 -9.22 5.39
CA PHE A 40 14.16 -9.09 5.28
C PHE A 40 14.60 -9.34 3.83
N SER A 41 15.90 -9.54 3.61
CA SER A 41 16.37 -10.09 2.33
C SER A 41 15.73 -11.45 2.05
N LYS A 42 15.73 -11.88 0.78
CA LYS A 42 15.14 -13.14 0.36
C LYS A 42 15.68 -14.34 1.14
N GLU A 43 16.99 -14.40 1.34
CA GLU A 43 17.66 -15.48 2.08
C GLU A 43 17.23 -15.49 3.55
N ASN A 44 17.14 -14.30 4.15
CA ASN A 44 16.71 -14.14 5.53
C ASN A 44 15.22 -14.46 5.70
N ASN A 45 14.36 -14.09 4.74
CA ASN A 45 12.95 -14.43 4.75
C ASN A 45 12.73 -15.94 4.70
N ALA A 46 13.51 -16.66 3.88
CA ALA A 46 13.45 -18.11 3.80
C ALA A 46 13.83 -18.76 5.13
N LYS A 47 14.88 -18.25 5.80
CA LYS A 47 15.27 -18.74 7.14
C LYS A 47 14.19 -18.43 8.19
N VAL A 48 13.69 -17.20 8.22
CA VAL A 48 12.64 -16.76 9.17
C VAL A 48 11.36 -17.56 8.98
N PHE A 49 11.00 -17.91 7.74
CA PHE A 49 9.89 -18.81 7.47
C PHE A 49 10.02 -20.14 8.23
N ASP A 50 11.19 -20.78 8.13
CA ASP A 50 11.45 -22.06 8.79
C ASP A 50 11.51 -21.90 10.32
N ASP A 51 12.17 -20.84 10.81
CA ASP A 51 12.24 -20.50 12.24
C ASP A 51 10.82 -20.32 12.83
N PHE A 52 9.97 -19.53 12.16
CA PHE A 52 8.60 -19.28 12.59
C PHE A 52 7.73 -20.53 12.56
N LYS A 53 7.93 -21.46 11.62
CA LYS A 53 7.22 -22.75 11.61
C LYS A 53 7.64 -23.65 12.78
N LEU A 54 8.91 -23.60 13.16
CA LEU A 54 9.46 -24.38 14.28
C LEU A 54 9.23 -23.71 15.65
N GLY A 55 8.81 -22.45 15.69
CA GLY A 55 8.70 -21.69 16.93
C GLY A 55 10.04 -21.15 17.45
N THR A 56 11.06 -21.15 16.60
CA THR A 56 12.37 -20.56 16.91
C THR A 56 12.24 -19.04 16.94
N PRO A 57 12.68 -18.36 18.01
CA PRO A 57 12.66 -16.91 18.09
C PRO A 57 13.55 -16.24 17.03
N VAL A 58 13.07 -15.15 16.44
CA VAL A 58 13.81 -14.34 15.47
C VAL A 58 14.20 -13.01 16.10
N ARG A 59 15.49 -12.67 16.03
CA ARG A 59 16.05 -11.44 16.61
C ARG A 59 16.16 -10.35 15.55
N VAL A 60 15.61 -9.17 15.84
CA VAL A 60 15.62 -8.00 14.94
C VAL A 60 16.18 -6.80 15.68
N ASN A 61 17.17 -6.12 15.10
CA ASN A 61 17.70 -4.88 15.67
C ASN A 61 16.70 -3.74 15.49
N ILE A 62 16.45 -2.99 16.56
CA ILE A 62 15.59 -1.82 16.61
C ILE A 62 16.38 -0.68 17.26
N TYR A 63 16.50 0.46 16.60
CA TYR A 63 17.32 1.57 17.09
C TYR A 63 16.52 2.55 17.96
N SER A 64 15.21 2.66 17.73
CA SER A 64 14.29 3.50 18.49
C SER A 64 12.92 2.85 18.67
N LYS A 65 12.11 3.31 19.64
CA LYS A 65 10.72 2.83 19.81
C LYS A 65 9.85 3.15 18.59
N ASP A 66 10.17 4.23 17.88
CA ASP A 66 9.45 4.67 16.68
C ASP A 66 9.85 3.86 15.43
N ASP A 67 10.86 2.98 15.54
CA ASP A 67 11.28 2.08 14.47
C ASP A 67 10.45 0.78 14.43
N GLU A 68 9.52 0.57 15.37
CA GLU A 68 8.68 -0.62 15.36
C GLU A 68 7.68 -0.54 14.19
N ASP A 69 7.85 -1.43 13.22
CA ASP A 69 7.02 -1.44 12.02
C ASP A 69 5.54 -1.74 12.37
N PRO A 70 4.58 -0.96 11.87
CA PRO A 70 3.14 -1.19 12.06
C PRO A 70 2.67 -2.62 11.72
N ILE A 71 3.32 -3.31 10.78
CA ILE A 71 2.99 -4.70 10.45
C ILE A 71 3.38 -5.64 11.59
N LEU A 72 4.53 -5.43 12.25
CA LEU A 72 4.91 -6.22 13.42
C LEU A 72 3.94 -6.00 14.59
N ILE A 73 3.55 -4.74 14.84
CA ILE A 73 2.55 -4.40 15.84
C ILE A 73 1.21 -5.06 15.50
N GLY A 74 0.79 -5.04 14.24
CA GLY A 74 -0.42 -5.71 13.76
C GLY A 74 -0.39 -7.22 13.97
N LEU A 75 0.74 -7.88 13.66
CA LEU A 75 0.94 -9.31 13.92
C LEU A 75 0.87 -9.65 15.41
N LYS A 76 1.46 -8.82 16.26
CA LYS A 76 1.38 -8.95 17.72
C LYS A 76 -0.05 -8.82 18.23
N ASN A 77 -0.73 -7.75 17.85
CA ASN A 77 -2.12 -7.47 18.25
C ASN A 77 -3.08 -8.55 17.75
N SER A 78 -2.78 -9.18 16.60
CA SER A 78 -3.53 -10.31 16.05
C SER A 78 -3.26 -11.64 16.77
N GLY A 79 -2.33 -11.67 17.72
CA GLY A 79 -1.89 -12.87 18.43
C GLY A 79 -1.12 -13.85 17.54
N LEU A 80 -0.49 -13.40 16.45
CA LEU A 80 0.36 -14.23 15.58
C LEU A 80 1.81 -14.25 16.06
N LEU A 81 2.27 -13.15 16.64
CA LEU A 81 3.58 -13.02 17.26
C LEU A 81 3.46 -12.58 18.72
N ASN A 82 4.37 -13.06 19.55
CA ASN A 82 4.79 -12.38 20.77
C ASN A 82 6.04 -11.57 20.42
N ILE A 83 6.09 -10.31 20.87
CA ILE A 83 7.26 -9.44 20.70
C ILE A 83 7.72 -9.02 22.09
N SER A 84 8.90 -9.48 22.46
CA SER A 84 9.63 -9.06 23.65
C SER A 84 10.88 -8.27 23.23
N TYR A 85 11.52 -7.62 24.20
CA TYR A 85 12.62 -6.71 23.95
C TYR A 85 13.78 -6.98 24.90
N GLU A 86 14.98 -7.08 24.34
CA GLU A 86 16.23 -7.13 25.08
C GLU A 86 17.05 -5.86 24.82
N GLN A 87 17.80 -5.43 25.83
CA GLN A 87 18.81 -4.38 25.69
C GLN A 87 20.18 -5.04 25.57
N GLU A 88 20.87 -4.77 24.47
CA GLU A 88 22.23 -5.23 24.21
C GLU A 88 23.14 -4.03 23.97
N MET A 89 23.88 -3.62 25.01
CA MET A 89 24.78 -2.48 24.95
C MET A 89 24.04 -1.19 24.52
N PHE A 90 24.28 -0.69 23.30
CA PHE A 90 23.62 0.49 22.73
C PHE A 90 22.47 0.14 21.76
N LYS A 91 22.11 -1.14 21.64
CA LYS A 91 21.08 -1.63 20.73
C LYS A 91 19.90 -2.21 21.50
N ARG A 92 18.70 -1.99 21.00
CA ARG A 92 17.51 -2.72 21.43
C ARG A 92 17.23 -3.82 20.42
N VAL A 93 16.99 -5.03 20.91
CA VAL A 93 16.69 -6.19 20.06
C VAL A 93 15.23 -6.58 20.32
N ALA A 94 14.41 -6.60 19.27
CA ALA A 94 13.13 -7.28 19.33
C ALA A 94 13.32 -8.77 19.13
N ILE A 95 12.66 -9.55 19.96
CA ILE A 95 12.56 -11.00 19.82
C ILE A 95 11.15 -11.31 19.37
N LEU A 96 11.04 -11.85 18.18
CA LEU A 96 9.80 -12.24 17.53
C LEU A 96 9.59 -13.74 17.71
N GLU A 97 8.55 -14.12 18.45
CA GLU A 97 8.20 -15.53 18.69
C GLU A 97 6.82 -15.83 18.13
N THR A 98 6.67 -16.92 17.37
CA THR A 98 5.35 -17.32 16.88
C THR A 98 4.52 -17.97 17.96
N THR A 99 3.28 -17.50 18.10
CA THR A 99 2.27 -18.19 18.91
C THR A 99 1.81 -19.47 18.20
N ASP A 100 1.06 -20.33 18.90
CA ASP A 100 0.43 -21.51 18.28
C ASP A 100 -0.45 -21.15 17.07
N LYS A 101 -1.14 -20.01 17.15
CA LYS A 101 -1.93 -19.44 16.04
C LYS A 101 -1.00 -19.00 14.90
N GLY A 102 0.10 -18.31 15.22
CA GLY A 102 1.13 -17.89 14.28
C GLY A 102 1.70 -19.06 13.48
N ARG A 103 2.13 -20.13 14.16
CA ARG A 103 2.74 -21.31 13.50
C ARG A 103 1.80 -22.00 12.51
N LYS A 104 0.50 -22.07 12.85
CA LYS A 104 -0.55 -22.66 11.99
C LYS A 104 -0.98 -21.74 10.84
N THR A 105 -0.64 -20.46 10.91
CA THR A 105 -1.00 -19.46 9.90
C THR A 105 0.15 -19.26 8.92
N ASN A 106 -0.13 -19.22 7.61
CA ASN A 106 0.87 -18.90 6.59
C ASN A 106 0.97 -17.38 6.40
N PHE A 107 1.33 -16.65 7.46
CA PHE A 107 1.43 -15.18 7.43
C PHE A 107 2.77 -14.67 6.89
N TRP A 108 3.78 -15.55 6.77
CA TRP A 108 5.12 -15.22 6.30
C TRP A 108 5.44 -15.99 5.01
N ASP A 109 5.91 -15.29 3.99
CA ASP A 109 6.39 -15.82 2.71
C ASP A 109 7.93 -15.87 2.66
N ARG A 110 8.48 -16.87 1.98
CA ARG A 110 9.94 -17.07 1.87
C ARG A 110 10.64 -15.97 1.07
N ASN A 111 9.94 -15.25 0.20
CA ASN A 111 10.54 -14.23 -0.65
C ASN A 111 10.30 -12.83 -0.10
N ASN A 112 9.06 -12.55 0.30
CA ASN A 112 8.61 -11.19 0.61
C ASN A 112 8.36 -10.93 2.10
N GLY A 113 8.47 -11.95 2.96
CA GLY A 113 8.07 -11.84 4.35
C GLY A 113 6.56 -11.79 4.50
N THR A 114 6.04 -10.95 5.38
CA THR A 114 4.60 -10.77 5.56
C THR A 114 4.09 -9.63 4.69
N CYS A 115 3.08 -9.88 3.87
CA CYS A 115 2.43 -8.87 3.04
C CYS A 115 0.93 -8.84 3.35
N ILE A 116 0.37 -7.65 3.56
CA ILE A 116 -1.01 -7.48 4.00
C ILE A 116 -1.95 -6.94 2.90
N GLY A 117 -1.45 -6.86 1.67
CA GLY A 117 -2.18 -6.41 0.49
C GLY A 117 -1.32 -5.52 -0.40
N HIS A 118 -1.93 -4.94 -1.42
CA HIS A 118 -1.33 -3.95 -2.29
C HIS A 118 -2.24 -2.73 -2.39
N ARG A 119 -1.69 -1.55 -2.69
CA ARG A 119 -2.51 -0.35 -2.84
C ARG A 119 -3.26 -0.40 -4.17
N THR A 120 -4.48 0.10 -4.17
CA THR A 120 -5.31 0.27 -5.36
C THR A 120 -6.05 1.59 -5.25
N VAL A 121 -6.06 2.36 -6.33
CA VAL A 121 -6.86 3.57 -6.44
C VAL A 121 -8.34 3.21 -6.30
N VAL A 122 -9.05 4.00 -5.51
CA VAL A 122 -10.51 3.91 -5.37
C VAL A 122 -11.19 5.03 -6.15
N GLU A 123 -10.57 6.21 -6.18
CA GLU A 123 -11.13 7.41 -6.77
C GLU A 123 -10.03 8.41 -7.10
N ILE A 124 -10.18 9.12 -8.22
CA ILE A 124 -9.43 10.35 -8.51
C ILE A 124 -10.28 11.52 -8.02
N THR A 125 -9.77 12.31 -7.08
CA THR A 125 -10.56 13.35 -6.43
C THR A 125 -10.42 14.70 -7.10
N ASN A 126 -9.21 15.04 -7.59
CA ASN A 126 -8.96 16.29 -8.30
C ASN A 126 -7.63 16.22 -9.07
N TRP A 127 -7.43 17.09 -10.06
CA TRP A 127 -6.15 17.26 -10.73
C TRP A 127 -5.93 18.70 -11.22
N THR A 128 -4.66 19.07 -11.41
CA THR A 128 -4.29 20.37 -11.99
C THR A 128 -4.31 20.31 -13.52
N GLU A 129 -4.58 21.45 -14.17
CA GLU A 129 -4.38 21.56 -15.61
C GLU A 129 -2.93 21.19 -16.01
N PRO A 130 -2.73 20.39 -17.09
CA PRO A 130 -1.40 20.00 -17.54
C PRO A 130 -0.51 21.20 -17.89
N SER A 131 0.63 21.31 -17.21
CA SER A 131 1.60 22.41 -17.41
C SER A 131 2.99 21.88 -17.77
N ASP A 132 3.82 22.72 -18.39
CA ASP A 132 5.19 22.36 -18.72
C ASP A 132 6.10 22.51 -17.50
N ASN A 133 6.83 21.45 -17.17
CA ASN A 133 7.87 21.44 -16.15
C ASN A 133 9.11 20.76 -16.73
N ASN A 134 10.19 21.53 -16.93
CA ASN A 134 11.46 21.07 -17.52
C ASN A 134 11.28 20.35 -18.88
N GLY A 135 10.44 20.89 -19.76
CA GLY A 135 10.17 20.33 -21.09
C GLY A 135 9.26 19.10 -21.09
N GLN A 136 8.65 18.76 -19.95
CA GLN A 136 7.67 17.68 -19.82
C GLN A 136 6.32 18.24 -19.40
N LYS A 137 5.24 17.77 -20.04
CA LYS A 137 3.89 18.05 -19.56
C LYS A 137 3.61 17.23 -18.30
N VAL A 138 3.23 17.90 -17.22
CA VAL A 138 2.94 17.28 -15.93
C VAL A 138 1.58 17.72 -15.39
N THR A 139 0.96 16.86 -14.59
CA THR A 139 -0.24 17.17 -13.80
C THR A 139 -0.07 16.59 -12.39
N GLN A 140 -0.55 17.30 -11.39
CA GLN A 140 -0.64 16.82 -10.02
C GLN A 140 -2.04 16.26 -9.80
N VAL A 141 -2.12 15.01 -9.35
CA VAL A 141 -3.36 14.27 -9.18
C VAL A 141 -3.54 13.94 -7.70
N LEU A 142 -4.67 14.38 -7.15
CA LEU A 142 -5.18 13.95 -5.85
C LEU A 142 -6.05 12.72 -6.05
N TYR A 143 -5.82 11.69 -5.23
CA TYR A 143 -6.51 10.42 -5.34
C TYR A 143 -6.68 9.76 -3.97
N ALA A 144 -7.65 8.86 -3.86
CA ALA A 144 -7.86 8.02 -2.70
C ALA A 144 -7.47 6.56 -3.03
N TRP A 145 -6.83 5.88 -2.09
CA TRP A 145 -6.45 4.46 -2.25
C TRP A 145 -6.87 3.59 -1.06
N LYS A 146 -7.04 2.29 -1.32
CA LYS A 146 -7.24 1.24 -0.31
C LYS A 146 -6.29 0.08 -0.54
N LEU A 147 -6.18 -0.78 0.48
CA LEU A 147 -5.54 -2.08 0.34
C LEU A 147 -6.50 -3.07 -0.30
N SER A 148 -6.03 -3.67 -1.39
CA SER A 148 -6.64 -4.78 -2.09
C SER A 148 -5.84 -6.06 -1.84
N GLY A 149 -6.48 -7.22 -2.04
CA GLY A 149 -5.83 -8.51 -1.83
C GLY A 149 -5.41 -8.78 -0.38
N ILE A 150 -6.10 -8.17 0.60
CA ILE A 150 -5.84 -8.40 2.04
C ILE A 150 -6.04 -9.90 2.34
N PRO A 151 -5.00 -10.62 2.80
CA PRO A 151 -5.14 -12.04 3.12
C PRO A 151 -6.18 -12.29 4.21
N GLY A 152 -6.91 -13.41 4.11
CA GLY A 152 -7.97 -13.76 5.06
C GLY A 152 -7.52 -13.97 6.52
N TRP A 153 -6.21 -14.15 6.75
CA TRP A 153 -5.64 -14.26 8.09
C TRP A 153 -5.43 -12.90 8.79
N VAL A 154 -5.49 -11.79 8.04
CA VAL A 154 -5.29 -10.44 8.58
C VAL A 154 -6.48 -10.06 9.46
N ASP A 155 -6.22 -9.82 10.75
CA ASP A 155 -7.18 -9.19 11.64
C ASP A 155 -7.20 -7.67 11.34
N LYS A 156 -8.20 -7.26 10.58
CA LYS A 156 -8.33 -5.87 10.12
C LYS A 156 -8.28 -4.87 11.29
N GLN A 157 -8.92 -5.19 12.42
CA GLN A 157 -8.97 -4.27 13.56
C GLN A 157 -7.60 -4.15 14.24
N ALA A 158 -6.90 -5.27 14.41
CA ALA A 158 -5.55 -5.27 14.98
C ALA A 158 -4.55 -4.45 14.13
N PHE A 159 -4.63 -4.57 12.80
CA PHE A 159 -3.76 -3.83 11.88
C PHE A 159 -4.16 -2.35 11.73
N ILE A 160 -5.45 -2.01 11.79
CA ILE A 160 -5.91 -0.61 11.88
C ILE A 160 -5.40 0.02 13.17
N ALA A 161 -5.52 -0.66 14.32
CA ALA A 161 -5.02 -0.18 15.60
C ALA A 161 -3.48 -0.02 15.62
N ALA A 162 -2.77 -0.76 14.78
CA ALA A 162 -1.33 -0.63 14.57
C ALA A 162 -0.93 0.55 13.66
N GLY A 163 -1.91 1.25 13.06
CA GLY A 163 -1.67 2.41 12.20
C GLY A 163 -1.62 2.12 10.71
N ILE A 164 -2.01 0.92 10.26
CA ILE A 164 -2.10 0.63 8.82
C ILE A 164 -3.32 1.34 8.22
N ASN A 165 -3.05 2.19 7.24
CA ASN A 165 -4.06 2.90 6.46
C ASN A 165 -4.59 2.05 5.30
N GLY A 166 -5.80 2.35 4.83
CA GLY A 166 -6.37 1.76 3.62
C GLY A 166 -7.08 0.41 3.82
N ILE A 167 -7.17 -0.11 5.05
CA ILE A 167 -7.87 -1.38 5.33
C ILE A 167 -9.40 -1.20 5.31
N ASP A 168 -9.91 -0.19 6.00
CA ASP A 168 -11.35 0.10 6.11
C ASP A 168 -11.75 1.31 5.26
N LYS A 169 -11.01 2.42 5.41
CA LYS A 169 -11.28 3.71 4.78
C LYS A 169 -10.24 4.03 3.71
N PRO A 170 -10.65 4.68 2.60
CA PRO A 170 -9.69 5.19 1.65
C PRO A 170 -8.74 6.18 2.33
N LYS A 171 -7.49 6.17 1.92
CA LYS A 171 -6.49 7.16 2.32
C LYS A 171 -6.20 8.08 1.15
N GLU A 172 -6.35 9.37 1.37
CA GLU A 172 -5.98 10.40 0.39
C GLU A 172 -4.46 10.46 0.22
N SER A 173 -4.05 10.68 -1.03
CA SER A 173 -2.67 10.83 -1.43
C SER A 173 -2.60 11.70 -2.69
N GLU A 174 -1.36 12.04 -3.05
CA GLU A 174 -1.06 12.91 -4.16
C GLU A 174 0.11 12.34 -4.95
N ILE A 175 0.08 12.52 -6.26
CA ILE A 175 1.16 12.10 -7.14
C ILE A 175 1.26 13.00 -8.37
N ILE A 176 2.48 13.14 -8.88
CA ILE A 176 2.74 13.85 -10.14
C ILE A 176 2.78 12.82 -11.27
N LEU A 177 1.97 13.05 -12.30
CA LEU A 177 2.01 12.30 -13.54
C LEU A 177 2.71 13.10 -14.63
N VAL A 178 3.46 12.40 -15.46
CA VAL A 178 4.16 12.96 -16.63
C VAL A 178 3.50 12.42 -17.90
N LYS A 179 3.20 13.29 -18.85
CA LYS A 179 2.70 12.88 -20.17
C LYS A 179 3.84 12.32 -21.00
N THR A 180 3.63 11.13 -21.53
CA THR A 180 4.53 10.46 -22.47
C THR A 180 3.80 10.20 -23.79
N GLN A 181 4.54 9.74 -24.81
CA GLN A 181 3.94 9.28 -26.07
C GLN A 181 3.00 8.07 -25.88
N LYS A 182 3.11 7.34 -24.76
CA LYS A 182 2.29 6.16 -24.43
C LYS A 182 1.17 6.46 -23.41
N GLY A 183 0.92 7.74 -23.10
CA GLY A 183 -0.04 8.15 -22.08
C GLY A 183 0.62 8.70 -20.81
N TRP A 184 -0.13 8.74 -19.72
CA TRP A 184 0.34 9.26 -18.44
C TRP A 184 1.17 8.23 -17.69
N LYS A 185 2.15 8.69 -16.91
CA LYS A 185 2.99 7.82 -16.06
C LYS A 185 3.30 8.51 -14.75
N ALA A 186 3.22 7.76 -13.65
CA ALA A 186 3.68 8.22 -12.35
C ALA A 186 5.18 8.57 -12.37
N ARG A 187 5.51 9.78 -11.93
CA ARG A 187 6.91 10.20 -11.71
C ARG A 187 7.47 9.40 -10.52
N GLY A 188 8.67 8.83 -10.67
CA GLY A 188 9.36 8.18 -9.56
C GLY A 188 9.75 9.21 -8.49
N LEU A 189 9.60 8.85 -7.22
CA LEU A 189 10.21 9.55 -6.08
C LEU A 189 11.73 9.39 -6.13
#